data_AF-A0A9E3G9I5-F1
#
_entry.id   AF-A0A9E3G9I5-F1
#
_cell.length_a   1.000
_cell.length_b   1.000
_cell.length_c   1.000
_cell.angle_alpha   90.00
_cell.angle_beta   90.00
_cell.angle_gamma   90.00
#
_symmetry.space_group_name_H-M   'P 1'
#
loop_
_entity.id
_entity.type
_entity.pdbx_description
1 polymer ?
#
loop_
_entity_poly.entity_id
_entity_poly.type
_entity_poly.pdbx_seq_one_letter_code
_entity_poly.pdbx_strand_id
1 'polypeptide(L)'
;MSAPPRSLAKPVAAAYWRFYTRNRVELTALRQAALVNAEFGAQIQQLMNRDINHLRDHLDPITAAGRTLPAPPELTLAMFAGLLDGFGSHWQMSQGRFGEYQVGDDEAIDALTDFVYRALNFGA
;
A
#
# COMPACT_ATOMS: atom_id res chain seq x y z
N MET A 1 -12.48 -11.39 21.51
CA MET A 1 -11.74 -12.09 20.43
C MET A 1 -10.58 -11.18 20.00
N SER A 2 -9.34 -11.66 20.06
CA SER A 2 -8.13 -10.81 19.93
C SER A 2 -7.84 -10.38 18.49
N ALA A 3 -7.00 -9.37 18.30
CA ALA A 3 -6.63 -8.87 16.97
C ALA A 3 -5.83 -9.87 16.12
N PRO A 4 -6.08 -9.94 14.79
CA PRO A 4 -5.24 -10.75 13.93
C PRO A 4 -3.80 -10.24 14.08
N PRO A 5 -2.81 -11.12 14.18
CA PRO A 5 -1.48 -10.69 14.56
C PRO A 5 -0.87 -9.79 13.48
N ARG A 6 -0.14 -8.74 13.90
CA ARG A 6 0.67 -7.84 13.04
C ARG A 6 1.50 -8.60 11.99
N SER A 7 1.91 -9.83 12.31
CA SER A 7 2.65 -10.73 11.43
C SER A 7 1.97 -11.01 10.09
N LEU A 8 0.65 -10.81 9.97
CA LEU A 8 -0.08 -11.00 8.71
C LEU A 8 0.02 -9.79 7.76
N ALA A 9 0.20 -8.57 8.28
CA ALA A 9 0.28 -7.35 7.46
C ALA A 9 1.71 -7.05 6.97
N LYS A 10 2.73 -7.40 7.77
CA LYS A 10 4.14 -7.10 7.47
C LYS A 10 4.63 -7.69 6.13
N PRO A 11 4.32 -8.94 5.77
CA PRO A 11 4.76 -9.52 4.50
C PRO A 11 4.22 -8.77 3.28
N VAL A 12 2.97 -8.31 3.32
CA VAL A 12 2.32 -7.56 2.23
C VAL A 12 2.99 -6.19 2.07
N ALA A 13 3.15 -5.44 3.16
CA ALA A 13 3.83 -4.15 3.14
C ALA A 13 5.28 -4.27 2.65
N ALA A 14 6.01 -5.29 3.11
CA ALA A 14 7.40 -5.52 2.71
C ALA A 14 7.53 -5.96 1.24
N ALA A 15 6.60 -6.77 0.73
CA ALA A 15 6.57 -7.19 -0.67
C ALA A 15 6.32 -5.99 -1.59
N TYR A 16 5.34 -5.15 -1.25
CA TYR A 16 5.09 -3.91 -1.98
C TYR A 16 6.30 -2.97 -1.92
N TRP A 17 6.87 -2.74 -0.74
CA TRP A 17 8.02 -1.84 -0.57
C TRP A 17 9.19 -2.27 -1.45
N ARG A 18 9.56 -3.55 -1.43
CA ARG A 18 10.64 -4.08 -2.27
C ARG A 18 10.34 -3.98 -3.76
N PHE A 19 9.10 -4.25 -4.17
CA PHE A 19 8.70 -4.10 -5.56
C PHE A 19 8.82 -2.64 -6.01
N TYR A 20 8.32 -1.71 -5.19
CA TYR A 20 8.36 -0.29 -5.46
C TYR A 20 9.79 0.22 -5.58
N THR A 21 10.62 0.00 -4.57
CA THR A 21 11.99 0.53 -4.53
C THR A 21 12.85 -0.05 -5.64
N ARG A 22 12.66 -1.34 -5.98
CA ARG A 22 13.36 -2.01 -7.09
C ARG A 22 12.99 -1.44 -8.45
N ASN A 23 11.71 -1.13 -8.70
CA ASN A 23 11.21 -0.72 -10.03
C ASN A 23 10.85 0.77 -10.09
N ARG A 24 11.46 1.60 -9.23
CA ARG A 24 11.04 2.99 -9.02
C ARG A 24 11.15 3.86 -10.29
N VAL A 25 12.13 3.60 -11.14
CA VAL A 25 12.37 4.37 -12.37
C VAL A 25 11.28 4.04 -13.39
N GLU A 26 11.02 2.75 -13.56
CA GLU A 26 9.99 2.22 -14.44
C GLU A 26 8.61 2.70 -14.01
N LEU A 27 8.29 2.57 -12.71
CA LEU A 27 7.01 3.03 -12.16
C LEU A 27 6.82 4.54 -12.36
N THR A 28 7.88 5.34 -12.20
CA THR A 28 7.82 6.78 -12.47
C THR A 28 7.54 7.08 -13.94
N ALA A 29 8.25 6.41 -14.85
CA ALA A 29 8.04 6.57 -16.29
C ALA A 29 6.63 6.15 -16.73
N LEU A 30 6.13 5.03 -16.21
CA LEU A 30 4.76 4.56 -16.46
C LEU A 30 3.72 5.57 -15.99
N ARG A 31 3.87 6.13 -14.78
CA ARG A 31 2.97 7.19 -14.28
C ARG A 31 3.02 8.44 -15.17
N GLN A 32 4.22 8.90 -15.55
CA GLN A 32 4.36 10.07 -16.42
C GLN A 32 3.75 9.86 -17.80
N ALA A 33 3.94 8.67 -18.40
CA ALA A 33 3.31 8.31 -19.67
C ALA A 33 1.77 8.24 -19.56
N ALA A 34 1.26 7.68 -18.46
CA ALA A 34 -0.17 7.60 -18.19
C ALA A 34 -0.85 8.98 -18.05
N LEU A 35 -0.12 10.01 -17.62
CA LEU A 35 -0.65 11.38 -17.52
C LEU A 35 -0.84 12.06 -18.88
N VAL A 36 -0.06 11.66 -19.90
CA VAL A 36 -0.10 12.28 -21.24
C VAL A 36 -0.82 11.42 -22.28
N ASN A 37 -1.13 10.16 -21.96
CA ASN A 37 -1.90 9.24 -22.80
C ASN A 37 -2.99 8.54 -21.98
N ALA A 38 -4.24 8.97 -22.17
CA ALA A 38 -5.39 8.49 -21.40
C ALA A 38 -5.69 7.00 -21.63
N GLU A 39 -5.52 6.49 -22.85
CA GLU A 39 -5.74 5.06 -23.16
C GLU A 39 -4.71 4.20 -22.42
N PHE A 40 -3.44 4.61 -22.49
CA PHE A 40 -2.37 3.95 -21.74
C PHE A 40 -2.61 4.02 -20.23
N GLY A 41 -3.04 5.18 -19.71
CA GLY A 41 -3.41 5.33 -18.31
C GLY A 41 -4.51 4.37 -17.87
N ALA A 42 -5.54 4.16 -18.71
CA ALA A 42 -6.60 3.20 -18.44
C ALA A 42 -6.07 1.75 -18.39
N GLN A 43 -5.15 1.39 -19.29
CA GLN A 43 -4.52 0.06 -19.29
C GLN A 43 -3.70 -0.20 -18.02
N ILE A 44 -2.92 0.80 -17.57
CA ILE A 44 -2.15 0.71 -16.32
C ILE A 44 -3.09 0.57 -15.11
N GLN A 45 -4.17 1.34 -15.05
CA GLN A 45 -5.17 1.21 -13.99
C GLN A 45 -5.83 -0.18 -13.96
N GLN A 46 -6.16 -0.74 -15.12
CA GLN A 46 -6.71 -2.11 -15.20
C GLN A 46 -5.71 -3.18 -14.74
N LEU A 47 -4.41 -2.98 -14.99
CA LEU A 47 -3.38 -3.87 -14.50
C LEU A 47 -3.28 -3.80 -12.97
N MET A 48 -3.19 -2.59 -12.41
CA MET A 48 -3.12 -2.39 -10.96
C MET A 48 -4.36 -2.92 -10.23
N ASN A 49 -5.56 -2.75 -10.80
CA ASN A 49 -6.80 -3.27 -10.21
C ASN A 49 -6.82 -4.80 -10.12
N ARG A 50 -6.21 -5.50 -11.09
CA ARG A 50 -6.08 -6.97 -11.02
C ARG A 50 -5.21 -7.39 -9.84
N ASP A 51 -4.10 -6.71 -9.61
CA ASP A 51 -3.19 -7.00 -8.49
C ASP A 51 -3.84 -6.66 -7.14
N ILE A 52 -4.59 -5.55 -7.07
CA ILE A 52 -5.32 -5.15 -5.86
C ILE A 52 -6.42 -6.16 -5.52
N ASN A 53 -7.11 -6.74 -6.52
CA ASN A 53 -8.12 -7.76 -6.26
C ASN A 53 -7.55 -9.02 -5.61
N HIS A 54 -6.28 -9.34 -5.84
CA HIS A 54 -5.62 -10.44 -5.13
C HIS A 54 -5.48 -10.16 -3.62
N LEU A 55 -5.37 -8.89 -3.24
CA LEU A 55 -5.31 -8.47 -1.83
C LEU A 55 -6.67 -8.52 -1.13
N ARG A 56 -7.77 -8.72 -1.87
CA ARG A 56 -9.12 -8.85 -1.30
C ARG A 56 -9.21 -10.02 -0.33
N ASP A 57 -8.65 -11.16 -0.71
CA ASP A 57 -8.65 -12.37 0.10
C ASP A 57 -7.91 -12.17 1.44
N HIS A 58 -7.01 -11.17 1.52
CA HIS A 58 -6.35 -10.80 2.77
C HIS A 58 -7.23 -9.97 3.73
N LEU A 59 -8.36 -9.45 3.27
CA LEU A 59 -9.34 -8.76 4.12
C LEU A 59 -10.34 -9.74 4.77
N ASP A 60 -10.56 -10.92 4.17
CA ASP A 60 -11.50 -11.92 4.67
C ASP A 60 -11.23 -12.37 6.12
N PRO A 61 -9.98 -12.58 6.56
CA PRO A 61 -9.70 -12.91 7.96
C PRO A 61 -10.10 -11.79 8.94
N ILE A 62 -10.09 -10.53 8.51
CA ILE A 62 -10.45 -9.37 9.33
C ILE A 62 -11.97 -9.35 9.56
N THR A 63 -12.74 -9.50 8.48
CA THR A 63 -14.21 -9.52 8.55
C THR A 63 -14.71 -10.80 9.23
N ALA A 64 -14.10 -11.95 8.98
CA ALA A 64 -14.41 -13.22 9.66
C ALA A 64 -14.16 -13.16 11.18
N ALA A 65 -13.23 -12.32 11.63
CA ALA A 65 -12.99 -12.04 13.05
C ALA A 65 -14.03 -11.10 13.69
N GLY A 66 -15.10 -10.74 12.96
CA GLY A 66 -16.19 -9.89 13.43
C GLY A 66 -15.85 -8.39 13.44
N ARG A 67 -14.86 -7.97 12.66
CA ARG A 67 -14.39 -6.57 12.62
C ARG A 67 -14.95 -5.83 11.43
N THR A 68 -15.10 -4.52 11.62
CA THR A 68 -15.57 -3.60 10.59
C THR A 68 -14.39 -2.98 9.88
N LEU A 69 -14.38 -3.08 8.54
CA LEU A 69 -13.45 -2.31 7.72
C LEU A 69 -13.84 -0.82 7.72
N PRO A 70 -12.89 0.12 7.55
CA PRO A 70 -13.19 1.55 7.54
C PRO A 70 -14.10 1.99 6.39
N ALA A 71 -14.21 1.18 5.34
CA ALA A 71 -15.04 1.39 4.16
C ALA A 71 -15.35 0.03 3.49
N PRO A 72 -16.21 -0.04 2.44
CA PRO A 72 -16.34 -1.25 1.62
C PRO A 72 -14.96 -1.79 1.19
N PRO A 73 -14.79 -3.13 1.04
CA PRO A 73 -13.48 -3.74 0.81
C PRO A 73 -12.68 -3.10 -0.34
N GLU A 74 -13.35 -2.85 -1.47
CA GLU A 74 -12.74 -2.27 -2.67
C GLU A 74 -12.22 -0.85 -2.41
N LEU A 75 -12.99 -0.05 -1.68
CA LEU A 75 -12.60 1.32 -1.33
C LEU A 75 -11.47 1.32 -0.31
N THR A 76 -11.49 0.39 0.66
CA THR A 76 -10.40 0.19 1.63
C THR A 76 -9.09 -0.17 0.92
N LEU A 77 -9.13 -1.09 -0.05
CA LEU A 77 -7.96 -1.48 -0.83
C LEU A 77 -7.44 -0.34 -1.72
N ALA A 78 -8.34 0.44 -2.34
CA ALA A 78 -7.95 1.61 -3.12
C ALA A 78 -7.22 2.65 -2.24
N MET A 79 -7.72 2.90 -1.02
CA MET A 79 -7.03 3.77 -0.05
C MET A 79 -5.67 3.22 0.36
N PHE A 80 -5.56 1.92 0.63
CA PHE A 80 -4.31 1.25 0.96
C PHE A 80 -3.26 1.38 -0.18
N ALA A 81 -3.67 1.09 -1.42
CA ALA A 81 -2.80 1.21 -2.59
C ALA A 81 -2.33 2.66 -2.81
N GLY A 82 -3.23 3.63 -2.67
CA GLY A 82 -2.90 5.05 -2.78
C GLY A 82 -1.93 5.53 -1.70
N LEU A 83 -2.11 5.09 -0.45
CA LEU A 83 -1.18 5.38 0.65
C LEU A 83 0.22 4.88 0.35
N LEU A 84 0.33 3.61 -0.07
CA LEU A 84 1.60 2.98 -0.37
C LEU A 84 2.33 3.68 -1.53
N ASP A 85 1.60 4.00 -2.60
CA ASP A 85 2.16 4.68 -3.77
C ASP A 85 2.64 6.09 -3.44
N GLY A 86 1.81 6.85 -2.72
CA GLY A 86 2.13 8.22 -2.29
C GLY A 86 3.31 8.26 -1.32
N PHE A 87 3.34 7.38 -0.31
CA PHE A 87 4.45 7.31 0.62
C PHE A 87 5.75 6.87 -0.05
N GLY A 88 5.71 5.85 -0.91
CA GLY A 88 6.88 5.41 -1.68
C GLY A 88 7.43 6.53 -2.57
N SER A 89 6.55 7.31 -3.21
CA SER A 89 6.94 8.43 -4.06
C SER A 89 7.62 9.53 -3.24
N HIS A 90 7.06 9.86 -2.08
CA HIS A 90 7.64 10.89 -1.22
C HIS A 90 8.99 10.45 -0.64
N TRP A 91 9.09 9.21 -0.17
CA TRP A 91 10.34 8.63 0.32
C TRP A 91 11.43 8.64 -0.76
N GLN A 92 11.09 8.31 -2.01
CA GLN A 92 12.04 8.35 -3.13
C GLN A 92 12.54 9.76 -3.40
N MET A 93 11.63 10.74 -3.47
CA MET A 93 11.97 12.13 -3.74
C MET A 93 12.86 12.73 -2.66
N SER A 94 12.64 12.35 -1.40
CA SER A 94 13.42 12.85 -0.27
C SER A 94 14.62 11.97 0.08
N GLN A 95 14.81 10.84 -0.60
CA GLN A 95 15.80 9.82 -0.26
C GLN A 95 15.67 9.35 1.21
N GLY A 96 14.43 9.16 1.67
CA GLY A 96 14.11 8.77 3.03
C GLY A 96 14.29 9.87 4.07
N ARG A 97 14.53 11.13 3.67
CA ARG A 97 14.64 12.25 4.60
C ARG A 97 13.29 12.91 4.85
N PHE A 98 12.90 13.04 6.11
CA PHE A 98 11.68 13.71 6.54
C PHE A 98 12.05 14.78 7.58
N GLY A 99 12.24 16.02 7.13
CA GLY A 99 12.84 17.06 7.96
C GLY A 99 14.31 16.75 8.29
N GLU A 100 14.67 16.75 9.57
CA GLU A 100 16.00 16.32 10.04
C GLU A 100 16.12 14.79 10.20
N TYR A 101 15.01 14.06 10.05
CA TYR A 101 14.95 12.63 10.30
C TYR A 101 15.26 11.80 9.05
N GLN A 102 16.08 10.76 9.19
CA GLN A 102 16.42 9.83 8.12
C GLN A 102 15.78 8.47 8.39
N VAL A 103 14.92 8.01 7.49
CA VAL A 103 14.16 6.76 7.59
C VAL A 103 14.79 5.71 6.68
N GLY A 104 15.21 4.59 7.28
CA GLY A 104 15.67 3.41 6.54
C GLY A 104 14.53 2.55 5.99
N ASP A 105 14.84 1.61 5.09
CA ASP A 105 13.83 0.73 4.47
C ASP A 105 13.05 -0.10 5.50
N ASP A 106 13.73 -0.71 6.46
CA ASP A 106 13.07 -1.56 7.47
C ASP A 106 12.12 -0.75 8.36
N GLU A 107 12.53 0.46 8.73
CA GLU A 107 11.71 1.37 9.50
C GLU A 107 10.49 1.84 8.69
N ALA A 108 10.68 2.16 7.40
CA ALA A 108 9.58 2.52 6.50
C ALA A 108 8.56 1.38 6.37
N ILE A 109 9.03 0.14 6.21
CA ILE A 109 8.18 -1.06 6.16
C ILE A 109 7.41 -1.23 7.47
N ASP A 110 8.09 -1.09 8.61
CA ASP A 110 7.46 -1.25 9.91
C ASP A 110 6.42 -0.17 10.20
N ALA A 111 6.73 1.09 9.88
CA ALA A 111 5.81 2.21 10.02
C ALA A 111 4.57 2.06 9.11
N LEU A 112 4.76 1.69 7.85
CA LEU A 112 3.67 1.39 6.92
C LEU A 112 2.79 0.24 7.43
N THR A 113 3.43 -0.84 7.89
CA THR A 113 2.73 -2.00 8.44
C THR A 113 1.87 -1.59 9.63
N ASP A 114 2.42 -0.82 10.57
CA ASP A 114 1.71 -0.38 11.76
C ASP A 114 0.57 0.57 11.45
N PHE A 115 0.78 1.51 10.53
CA PHE A 115 -0.25 2.46 10.12
C PHE A 115 -1.44 1.73 9.50
N VAL A 116 -1.19 0.84 8.54
CA VAL A 116 -2.23 0.06 7.85
C VAL A 116 -2.91 -0.89 8.81
N TYR A 117 -2.15 -1.59 9.64
CA TYR A 117 -2.70 -2.50 10.64
C TYR A 117 -3.65 -1.75 11.60
N ARG A 118 -3.27 -0.57 12.09
CA ARG A 118 -4.14 0.24 12.95
C ARG A 118 -5.38 0.76 12.20
N ALA A 119 -5.22 1.21 10.96
CA ALA A 119 -6.33 1.69 10.14
C ALA A 119 -7.38 0.61 9.86
N LEU A 120 -6.94 -0.63 9.60
CA LEU A 120 -7.82 -1.78 9.36
C LEU A 120 -8.45 -2.36 10.63
N ASN A 121 -7.95 -1.98 11.81
CA ASN A 121 -8.42 -2.47 13.09
C ASN A 121 -8.94 -1.34 14.00
N PHE A 122 -9.28 -0.18 13.42
CA PHE A 122 -9.86 0.93 14.17
C PHE A 122 -11.26 0.53 14.69
N GLY A 123 -11.46 0.58 16.01
CA GLY A 123 -12.74 0.22 16.65
C GLY A 123 -12.75 -1.09 17.45
N ALA A 124 -11.59 -1.69 17.72
CA ALA A 124 -11.42 -2.69 18.78
C ALA A 124 -11.23 -2.03 20.16
#